data_AF-A0A7W6JPA6-F1
#
_entry.id   AF-A0A7W6JPA6-F1
#
_cell.length_a   1.000
_cell.length_b   1.000
_cell.length_c   1.000
_cell.angle_alpha   90.00
_cell.angle_beta   90.00
_cell.angle_gamma   90.00
#
_symmetry.space_group_name_H-M   'P 1'
#
loop_
_entity.id
_entity.type
_entity.pdbx_description
1 polymer ?
#
loop_
_entity_poly.entity_id
_entity_poly.type
_entity_poly.pdbx_seq_one_letter_code
_entity_poly.pdbx_strand_id
1 'polypeptide(L)'
;MTLTTFSAETLAPTDHASRYLQQLCKHWEHNLQVEFTPENGTVIFPKDARGADHPGDAVVTFNVAETGLDIRIDASSTEQLEGLKGAVERHLDRFAFREEGLKYDWK
;
A
#
# COMPACT_ATOMS: atom_id res chain seq x y z
N MET A 1 -19.26 2.66 -17.66
CA MET A 1 -19.19 3.53 -16.46
C MET A 1 -17.73 3.76 -16.17
N THR A 2 -17.22 4.98 -16.31
CA THR A 2 -15.86 5.32 -15.88
C THR A 2 -15.88 5.38 -14.36
N LEU A 3 -15.34 4.36 -13.69
CA LEU A 3 -15.13 4.43 -12.24
C LEU A 3 -14.22 5.62 -11.97
N THR A 4 -14.62 6.48 -11.04
CA THR A 4 -13.76 7.60 -10.62
C THR A 4 -12.65 7.01 -9.76
N THR A 5 -11.40 7.13 -10.21
CA THR A 5 -10.24 6.69 -9.44
C THR A 5 -9.78 7.82 -8.54
N PHE A 6 -9.69 7.54 -7.24
CA PHE A 6 -9.07 8.41 -6.24
C PHE A 6 -7.67 7.87 -5.98
N SER A 7 -6.67 8.70 -6.21
CA SER A 7 -5.27 8.30 -5.98
C SER A 7 -4.66 9.06 -4.82
N ALA A 8 -3.71 8.41 -4.14
CA ALA A 8 -2.80 9.07 -3.23
C ALA A 8 -1.41 8.46 -3.34
N GLU A 9 -0.39 9.28 -3.12
CA GLU A 9 1.00 8.86 -3.17
C GLU A 9 1.80 9.40 -1.98
N THR A 10 2.76 8.61 -1.50
CA THR A 10 3.71 9.03 -0.46
C THR A 10 5.05 8.31 -0.63
N LEU A 11 6.10 8.95 -0.17
CA LEU A 11 7.41 8.33 0.01
C LEU A 11 7.66 8.10 1.49
N ALA A 12 7.83 6.83 1.89
CA ALA A 12 8.23 6.46 3.24
C ALA A 12 9.77 6.39 3.32
N PRO A 13 10.47 7.32 3.99
CA PRO A 13 11.94 7.34 4.00
C PRO A 13 12.48 6.18 4.83
N THR A 14 13.31 5.33 4.22
CA THR A 14 13.95 4.18 4.90
C THR A 14 15.04 3.54 4.03
N ASP A 15 16.12 3.07 4.66
CA ASP A 15 17.16 2.26 4.02
C ASP A 15 16.72 0.79 3.78
N HIS A 16 15.53 0.42 4.25
CA HIS A 16 15.02 -0.96 4.23
C HIS A 16 13.81 -1.15 3.31
N ALA A 17 13.61 -0.26 2.33
CA ALA A 17 12.47 -0.24 1.41
C ALA A 17 12.17 -1.61 0.77
N SER A 18 13.18 -2.23 0.13
CA SER A 18 13.04 -3.57 -0.48
C SER A 18 12.62 -4.64 0.51
N ARG A 19 13.14 -4.57 1.74
CA ARG A 19 12.85 -5.55 2.79
C ARG A 19 11.41 -5.40 3.29
N TYR A 20 10.93 -4.17 3.47
CA TYR A 20 9.58 -3.92 3.94
C TYR A 20 8.53 -4.19 2.87
N LEU A 21 8.79 -3.82 1.61
CA LEU A 21 7.97 -4.19 0.47
C LEU A 21 7.74 -5.71 0.44
N GLN A 22 8.82 -6.50 0.48
CA GLN A 22 8.71 -7.95 0.43
C GLN A 22 7.96 -8.54 1.64
N GLN A 23 8.15 -8.00 2.85
CA GLN A 23 7.40 -8.46 4.03
C GLN A 23 5.92 -8.13 3.93
N LEU A 24 5.59 -6.94 3.46
CA LEU A 24 4.21 -6.48 3.28
C LEU A 24 3.48 -7.30 2.23
N CYS A 25 4.11 -7.49 1.05
CA CYS A 25 3.57 -8.32 -0.01
C CYS A 25 3.36 -9.77 0.45
N LYS A 26 4.33 -10.37 1.15
CA LYS A 26 4.20 -11.72 1.73
C LYS A 26 3.15 -11.83 2.82
N HIS A 27 2.88 -10.76 3.54
CA HIS A 27 1.81 -10.77 4.52
C HIS A 27 0.42 -10.77 3.85
N TRP A 28 0.28 -10.04 2.76
CA TRP A 28 -0.98 -9.87 2.06
C TRP A 28 -1.30 -10.94 1.03
N GLU A 29 -0.30 -11.64 0.47
CA GLU A 29 -0.51 -12.74 -0.49
C GLU A 29 -1.36 -13.90 0.07
N HIS A 30 -1.51 -13.97 1.40
CA HIS A 30 -2.37 -14.95 2.05
C HIS A 30 -3.86 -14.75 1.78
N ASN A 31 -4.30 -13.50 1.57
CA ASN A 31 -5.73 -13.15 1.43
C ASN A 31 -6.03 -12.30 0.20
N LEU A 32 -5.00 -11.75 -0.46
CA LEU A 32 -5.11 -10.81 -1.56
C LEU A 32 -4.28 -11.30 -2.75
N GLN A 33 -4.63 -10.84 -3.94
CA GLN A 33 -3.78 -11.01 -5.10
C GLN A 33 -2.60 -10.04 -5.00
N VAL A 34 -1.39 -10.60 -4.98
CA VAL A 34 -0.15 -9.86 -4.82
C VAL A 34 0.86 -10.34 -5.86
N GLU A 35 1.53 -9.38 -6.49
CA GLU A 35 2.67 -9.63 -7.37
C GLU A 35 3.83 -8.75 -6.90
N PHE A 36 5.01 -9.30 -6.67
CA PHE A 36 6.15 -8.50 -6.20
C PHE A 36 7.50 -9.06 -6.63
N THR A 37 8.46 -8.14 -6.70
CA THR A 37 9.89 -8.37 -6.84
C THR A 37 10.60 -7.65 -5.68
N PRO A 38 11.94 -7.76 -5.55
CA PRO A 38 12.67 -6.97 -4.56
C PRO A 38 12.59 -5.45 -4.78
N GLU A 39 12.17 -5.00 -5.96
CA GLU A 39 12.17 -3.58 -6.35
C GLU A 39 10.77 -3.00 -6.50
N ASN A 40 9.75 -3.81 -6.81
CA ASN A 40 8.39 -3.35 -7.05
C ASN A 40 7.37 -4.33 -6.52
N GLY A 41 6.20 -3.86 -6.10
CA GLY A 41 5.12 -4.70 -5.60
C GLY A 41 3.76 -4.11 -5.93
N THR A 42 2.82 -4.95 -6.33
CA THR A 42 1.44 -4.58 -6.65
C THR A 42 0.49 -5.48 -5.89
N VAL A 43 -0.49 -4.87 -5.24
CA VAL A 43 -1.47 -5.55 -4.39
C VAL A 43 -2.86 -5.12 -4.80
N ILE A 44 -3.72 -6.08 -5.11
CA ILE A 44 -5.12 -5.82 -5.47
C ILE A 44 -5.99 -6.05 -4.24
N PHE A 45 -6.70 -5.00 -3.84
CA PHE A 45 -7.69 -5.02 -2.77
C PHE A 45 -9.09 -5.11 -3.40
N PRO A 46 -9.78 -6.27 -3.29
CA PRO A 46 -11.09 -6.43 -3.88
C PRO A 46 -12.09 -5.46 -3.26
N LYS A 47 -13.09 -5.06 -4.03
CA LYS A 47 -14.14 -4.12 -3.58
C LYS A 47 -14.87 -4.59 -2.31
N ASP A 48 -14.93 -5.90 -2.11
CA ASP A 48 -15.57 -6.58 -0.97
C ASP A 48 -14.59 -7.04 0.12
N ALA A 49 -13.33 -6.59 0.06
CA ALA A 49 -12.32 -6.90 1.07
C ALA A 49 -12.84 -6.64 2.48
N ARG A 50 -12.74 -7.65 3.35
CA ARG A 50 -13.16 -7.59 4.77
C ARG A 50 -14.63 -7.20 4.99
N GLY A 51 -15.50 -7.51 4.04
CA GLY A 51 -16.95 -7.23 4.15
C GLY A 51 -17.34 -5.79 3.81
N ALA A 52 -16.43 -5.03 3.19
CA ALA A 52 -16.77 -3.74 2.58
C ALA A 52 -17.65 -3.93 1.32
N ASP A 53 -18.24 -2.86 0.80
CA ASP A 53 -18.87 -2.84 -0.52
C ASP A 53 -18.47 -1.55 -1.24
N HIS A 54 -17.22 -1.52 -1.71
CA HIS A 54 -16.72 -0.39 -2.48
C HIS A 54 -17.22 -0.42 -3.94
N PRO A 55 -17.19 0.72 -4.66
CA PRO A 55 -17.58 0.77 -6.08
C PRO A 55 -16.73 -0.11 -7.00
N GLY A 56 -15.49 -0.42 -6.61
CA GLY A 56 -14.56 -1.24 -7.38
C GLY A 56 -13.32 -1.62 -6.58
N ASP A 57 -12.46 -2.40 -7.22
CA ASP A 57 -11.20 -2.84 -6.63
C ASP A 57 -10.24 -1.66 -6.51
N ALA A 58 -9.37 -1.73 -5.51
CA ALA A 58 -8.25 -0.81 -5.36
C ALA A 58 -6.95 -1.52 -5.64
N VAL A 59 -5.96 -0.76 -6.09
CA VAL A 59 -4.60 -1.23 -6.34
C VAL A 59 -3.66 -0.41 -5.49
N VAL A 60 -2.75 -1.09 -4.79
CA VAL A 60 -1.64 -0.44 -4.10
C VAL A 60 -0.34 -0.90 -4.76
N THR A 61 0.45 0.07 -5.19
CA THR A 61 1.75 -0.15 -5.82
C THR A 61 2.85 0.37 -4.91
N PHE A 62 3.94 -0.38 -4.85
CA PHE A 62 5.13 -0.11 -4.06
C PHE A 62 6.33 -0.12 -4.99
N ASN A 63 7.16 0.92 -4.95
CA ASN A 63 8.41 0.97 -5.71
C ASN A 63 9.56 1.33 -4.78
N VAL A 64 10.66 0.59 -4.86
CA VAL A 64 11.88 0.93 -4.13
C VAL A 64 12.53 2.14 -4.80
N ALA A 65 12.63 3.23 -4.06
CA ALA A 65 13.32 4.44 -4.46
C ALA A 65 14.67 4.55 -3.73
N GLU A 66 15.54 5.44 -4.22
CA GLU A 66 16.87 5.66 -3.63
C GLU A 66 16.81 6.14 -2.17
N THR A 67 15.73 6.81 -1.78
CA THR A 67 15.57 7.44 -0.47
C THR A 67 14.49 6.79 0.40
N GLY A 68 13.86 5.71 -0.08
CA GLY A 68 12.76 5.08 0.65
C GLY A 68 11.88 4.17 -0.19
N LEU A 69 10.69 3.91 0.33
CA LEU A 69 9.64 3.15 -0.34
C LEU A 69 8.59 4.12 -0.88
N ASP A 70 8.49 4.21 -2.20
CA ASP A 70 7.41 4.91 -2.89
C ASP A 70 6.15 4.05 -2.83
N ILE A 71 5.03 4.68 -2.51
CA ILE A 71 3.75 4.03 -2.29
C ILE A 71 2.69 4.83 -3.02
N ARG A 72 1.94 4.14 -3.88
CA ARG A 72 0.79 4.69 -4.60
C ARG A 72 -0.44 3.84 -4.32
N ILE A 73 -1.56 4.49 -4.04
CA ILE A 73 -2.86 3.86 -3.88
C ILE A 73 -3.77 4.42 -4.96
N ASP A 74 -4.41 3.55 -5.73
CA ASP A 74 -5.49 3.87 -6.67
C ASP A 74 -6.76 3.15 -6.18
N ALA A 75 -7.72 3.92 -5.67
CA ALA A 75 -8.95 3.42 -5.08
C ALA A 75 -10.18 3.85 -5.88
N SER A 76 -11.30 3.13 -5.69
CA SER A 76 -12.57 3.43 -6.36
C SER A 76 -13.46 4.42 -5.58
N SER A 77 -13.08 4.77 -4.35
CA SER A 77 -13.77 5.73 -3.49
C SER A 77 -12.81 6.36 -2.48
N THR A 78 -13.16 7.54 -1.97
CA THR A 78 -12.38 8.23 -0.92
C THR A 78 -12.32 7.42 0.38
N GLU A 79 -13.41 6.74 0.75
CA GLU A 79 -13.43 5.89 1.95
C GLU A 79 -12.44 4.72 1.83
N GLN A 80 -12.43 4.05 0.68
CA GLN A 80 -11.45 3.01 0.39
C GLN A 80 -10.02 3.55 0.41
N LEU A 81 -9.79 4.73 -0.17
CA LEU A 81 -8.48 5.38 -0.16
C LEU A 81 -7.97 5.65 1.27
N GLU A 82 -8.77 6.29 2.11
CA GLU A 82 -8.40 6.60 3.50
C GLU A 82 -8.19 5.32 4.34
N GLY A 83 -9.04 4.32 4.14
CA GLY A 83 -8.87 3.01 4.77
C GLY A 83 -7.57 2.32 4.37
N LEU A 84 -7.18 2.41 3.09
CA LEU A 84 -5.94 1.83 2.57
C LEU A 84 -4.70 2.58 3.05
N LYS A 85 -4.72 3.92 3.12
CA LYS A 85 -3.63 4.71 3.72
C LYS A 85 -3.31 4.21 5.13
N GLY A 86 -4.31 4.17 6.00
CA GLY A 86 -4.15 3.68 7.37
C GLY A 86 -3.81 2.18 7.46
N ALA A 87 -4.21 1.37 6.48
CA ALA A 87 -3.79 -0.02 6.40
C ALA A 87 -2.31 -0.13 6.07
N VAL A 88 -1.83 0.56 5.04
CA VAL A 88 -0.42 0.55 4.62
C VAL A 88 0.49 1.03 5.76
N GLU A 89 0.18 2.19 6.35
CA GLU A 89 0.94 2.77 7.46
C GLU A 89 1.09 1.79 8.62
N ARG A 90 0.00 1.19 9.10
CA ARG A 90 0.01 0.27 10.23
C ARG A 90 0.87 -0.97 9.99
N HIS A 91 0.87 -1.51 8.77
CA HIS A 91 1.66 -2.71 8.48
C HIS A 91 3.13 -2.37 8.28
N LEU A 92 3.44 -1.27 7.58
CA LEU A 92 4.82 -0.81 7.42
C LEU A 92 5.43 -0.44 8.77
N ASP A 93 4.74 0.33 9.62
CA ASP A 93 5.20 0.69 10.97
C ASP A 93 5.46 -0.55 11.84
N ARG A 94 4.60 -1.58 11.73
CA ARG A 94 4.83 -2.87 12.41
C ARG A 94 6.12 -3.55 11.96
N PHE A 95 6.51 -3.47 10.68
CA PHE A 95 7.77 -4.03 10.19
C PHE A 95 8.97 -3.13 10.51
N ALA A 96 8.74 -1.82 10.51
CA ALA A 96 9.67 -0.75 10.85
C ALA A 96 9.72 -0.45 12.35
N PHE A 97 9.24 -1.34 13.23
CA PHE A 97 9.14 -1.11 14.68
C PHE A 97 10.46 -0.76 15.38
N ARG A 98 11.60 -0.98 14.70
CA ARG A 98 12.95 -0.64 15.19
C ARG A 98 13.44 0.74 14.70
N GLU A 99 12.74 1.34 13.75
CA GLU A 99 12.98 2.71 13.30
C GLU A 99 12.13 3.69 14.14
N GLU A 100 12.49 4.98 14.15
CA GLU A 100 11.78 6.03 14.93
C GLU A 100 10.40 6.41 14.35
N GLY A 101 9.76 5.49 13.64
CA GLY A 101 8.50 5.70 12.91
C GLY A 101 8.74 6.24 11.50
N LEU A 102 8.14 5.58 10.51
CA LEU A 102 8.17 6.03 9.13
C LEU A 102 7.27 7.28 8.98
N LYS A 103 7.71 8.24 8.16
CA LYS A 103 6.90 9.42 7.83
C LYS A 103 6.13 9.18 6.54
N TYR A 104 4.86 9.54 6.54
CA TYR A 104 3.97 9.43 5.39
C TYR A 104 3.37 10.81 5.10
N ASP A 105 3.76 11.41 3.98
CA ASP A 105 3.28 12.71 3.50
C ASP A 105 2.41 12.44 2.26
N TRP A 106 1.19 11.96 2.51
CA TRP A 106 0.25 11.62 1.44
C TRP A 106 -0.18 12.85 0.65
N LYS A 107 -0.14 12.74 -0.67
CA LYS A 107 -0.60 13.76 -1.62
C LYS A 107 -1.79 13.27 -2.44
#